data_AF-A0A436GWX7-F1
#
_entry.id   AF-A0A436GWX7-F1
#
_cell.length_a   1.000
_cell.length_b   1.000
_cell.length_c   1.000
_cell.angle_alpha   90.00
_cell.angle_beta   90.00
_cell.angle_gamma   90.00
#
_symmetry.space_group_name_H-M   'P 1'
#
loop_
_entity.id
_entity.type
_entity.pdbx_description
1 polymer ?
#
loop_
_entity_poly.entity_id
_entity_poly.type
_entity_poly.pdbx_seq_one_letter_code
_entity_poly.pdbx_strand_id
1 'polypeptide(L)'
;FYPHFQSKAQLVRESVAAAMELQAQQLAEALASGVEMAIGTYLSAEHRDNPGKGCASAALLPELARQPPETREAYTDHLLALVRQLAQALPQAKDPEGVALAVFATLLGTLQMARAVGGTELSDRILSVGKDAAKTLIEQR
;
A
#
# COMPACT_ATOMS: atom_id res chain seq x y z
N PHE A 1 20.70 -17.94 9.99
CA PHE A 1 20.51 -16.47 9.94
C PHE A 1 21.65 -15.72 10.63
N TYR A 2 22.11 -16.12 11.82
CA TYR A 2 23.22 -15.47 12.53
C TYR A 2 24.54 -15.26 11.73
N PRO A 3 24.88 -16.10 10.74
CA PRO A 3 26.02 -15.82 9.85
C PRO A 3 25.85 -14.58 8.96
N HIS A 4 24.62 -14.09 8.76
CA HIS A 4 24.28 -12.95 7.90
C HIS A 4 23.60 -11.80 8.65
N PHE A 5 22.97 -12.07 9.79
CA PHE A 5 22.25 -11.08 10.59
C PHE A 5 22.59 -11.25 12.07
N GLN A 6 22.99 -10.18 12.73
CA GLN A 6 23.36 -10.12 14.15
C GLN A 6 22.19 -10.47 15.09
N SER A 7 20.94 -10.33 14.63
CA SER A 7 19.76 -10.69 15.41
C SER A 7 18.54 -10.98 14.54
N LYS A 8 17.52 -11.62 15.12
CA LYS A 8 16.20 -11.79 14.48
C LYS A 8 15.56 -10.43 14.16
N ALA A 9 15.76 -9.44 15.02
CA ALA A 9 15.26 -8.08 14.80
C ALA A 9 15.92 -7.44 13.57
N GLN A 10 17.24 -7.65 13.39
CA GLN A 10 17.92 -7.19 12.18
C GLN A 10 17.33 -7.88 10.94
N LEU A 11 17.19 -9.21 10.94
CA LEU A 11 16.59 -9.92 9.81
C LEU A 11 15.19 -9.39 9.45
N VAL A 12 14.33 -9.16 10.44
CA VAL A 12 12.98 -8.63 10.22
C VAL A 12 13.05 -7.25 9.58
N ARG A 13 13.90 -6.35 10.10
CA ARG A 13 14.07 -5.00 9.55
C ARG A 13 14.54 -5.04 8.10
N GLU A 14 15.56 -5.83 7.77
CA GLU A 14 16.05 -5.94 6.39
C GLU A 14 14.99 -6.55 5.45
N SER A 15 14.19 -7.51 5.95
CA SER A 15 13.10 -8.11 5.16
C SER A 15 11.97 -7.10 4.89
N VAL A 16 11.64 -6.29 5.88
CA VAL A 16 10.64 -5.22 5.78
C VAL A 16 11.11 -4.15 4.80
N ALA A 17 12.38 -3.74 4.88
CA ALA A 17 12.98 -2.79 3.94
C ALA A 17 12.93 -3.31 2.49
N ALA A 18 13.30 -4.57 2.25
CA ALA A 18 13.22 -5.17 0.92
C ALA A 18 11.78 -5.23 0.38
N ALA A 19 10.80 -5.55 1.24
CA ALA A 19 9.39 -5.56 0.86
C ALA A 19 8.86 -4.15 0.53
N MET A 20 9.36 -3.14 1.24
CA MET A 20 9.07 -1.73 1.00
C MET A 20 9.63 -1.26 -0.35
N GLU A 21 10.88 -1.58 -0.67
CA GLU A 21 11.48 -1.27 -1.97
C GLU A 21 10.68 -1.88 -3.13
N LEU A 22 10.28 -3.15 -3.00
CA LEU A 22 9.42 -3.80 -3.99
C LEU A 22 8.07 -3.07 -4.15
N GLN A 23 7.45 -2.65 -3.04
CA GLN A 23 6.21 -1.88 -3.09
C GLN A 23 6.37 -0.54 -3.83
N ALA A 24 7.49 0.16 -3.66
CA ALA A 24 7.76 1.41 -4.39
C ALA A 24 7.94 1.17 -5.90
N GLN A 25 8.62 0.09 -6.28
CA GLN A 25 8.77 -0.31 -7.70
C GLN A 25 7.41 -0.65 -8.32
N GLN A 26 6.60 -1.47 -7.65
CA GLN A 26 5.26 -1.81 -8.09
C GLN A 26 4.36 -0.58 -8.24
N LEU A 27 4.46 0.40 -7.32
CA LEU A 27 3.75 1.66 -7.45
C LEU A 27 4.22 2.45 -8.67
N ALA A 28 5.52 2.51 -8.93
CA ALA A 28 6.06 3.21 -10.10
C ALA A 28 5.53 2.63 -11.42
N GLU A 29 5.57 1.31 -11.54
CA GLU A 29 5.07 0.57 -12.71
C GLU A 29 3.56 0.78 -12.90
N ALA A 30 2.80 0.70 -11.81
CA ALA A 30 1.35 0.92 -11.85
C ALA A 30 1.01 2.36 -12.28
N LEU A 31 1.71 3.35 -11.72
CA LEU A 31 1.49 4.76 -12.05
C LEU A 31 1.88 5.12 -13.48
N ALA A 32 2.82 4.40 -14.11
CA ALA A 32 3.15 4.57 -15.53
C ALA A 32 1.95 4.33 -16.45
N SER A 33 0.95 3.57 -15.99
CA SER A 33 -0.30 3.31 -16.71
C SER A 33 -1.44 4.27 -16.33
N GLY A 34 -1.18 5.25 -15.46
CA GLY A 34 -2.14 6.22 -14.94
C GLY A 34 -2.74 5.82 -13.58
N VAL A 35 -3.08 6.83 -12.77
CA VAL A 35 -3.54 6.64 -11.38
C VAL A 35 -4.81 5.80 -11.29
N GLU A 36 -5.79 6.02 -12.17
CA GLU A 36 -7.02 5.23 -12.19
C GLU A 36 -6.79 3.75 -12.48
N MET A 37 -5.87 3.45 -13.41
CA MET A 37 -5.50 2.08 -13.71
C MET A 37 -4.74 1.46 -12.54
N ALA A 38 -3.84 2.21 -11.91
CA ALA A 38 -3.14 1.78 -10.70
C ALA A 38 -4.11 1.40 -9.57
N ILE A 39 -5.16 2.21 -9.32
CA ILE A 39 -6.24 1.89 -8.36
C ILE A 39 -6.95 0.58 -8.75
N GLY A 40 -7.27 0.41 -10.03
CA GLY A 40 -7.93 -0.78 -10.57
C GLY A 40 -7.12 -2.06 -10.35
N THR A 41 -5.83 -2.02 -10.67
CA THR A 41 -4.87 -3.11 -10.48
C THR A 41 -4.66 -3.41 -9.00
N TYR A 42 -4.54 -2.38 -8.17
CA TYR A 42 -4.34 -2.53 -6.73
C TYR A 42 -5.54 -3.20 -6.05
N LEU A 43 -6.77 -2.81 -6.37
CA LEU A 43 -7.99 -3.41 -5.80
C LEU A 43 -8.54 -4.55 -6.66
N SER A 44 -7.68 -5.47 -7.07
CA SER A 44 -8.05 -6.64 -7.87
C SER A 44 -8.22 -7.90 -7.02
N ALA A 45 -8.97 -8.87 -7.53
CA ALA A 45 -9.03 -10.21 -6.94
C ALA A 45 -7.63 -10.84 -6.90
N GLU A 46 -6.81 -10.64 -7.94
CA GLU A 46 -5.43 -11.11 -7.98
C GLU A 46 -4.62 -10.57 -6.79
N HIS A 47 -4.66 -9.26 -6.50
CA HIS A 47 -3.94 -8.71 -5.36
C HIS A 47 -4.56 -9.13 -4.01
N ARG A 48 -5.90 -9.25 -3.92
CA ARG A 48 -6.57 -9.77 -2.73
C ARG A 48 -6.06 -11.16 -2.39
N ASP A 49 -6.03 -12.05 -3.38
CA ASP A 49 -5.77 -13.48 -3.22
C ASP A 49 -4.27 -13.82 -3.10
N ASN A 50 -3.39 -12.86 -3.42
CA ASN A 50 -1.93 -13.02 -3.35
C ASN A 50 -1.27 -12.04 -2.37
N PRO A 51 -1.54 -12.10 -1.04
CA PRO A 51 -0.98 -11.16 -0.06
C PRO A 51 0.55 -11.16 0.00
N GLY A 52 1.21 -12.28 -0.33
CA GLY A 52 2.66 -12.39 -0.32
C GLY A 52 3.39 -11.82 -1.55
N LYS A 53 2.64 -11.39 -2.59
CA LYS A 53 3.21 -10.82 -3.83
C LYS A 53 2.82 -9.36 -4.04
N GLY A 54 2.08 -8.79 -3.10
CA GLY A 54 1.48 -7.48 -3.21
C GLY A 54 2.07 -6.45 -2.25
N CYS A 55 1.25 -5.44 -1.95
CA CYS A 55 1.60 -4.33 -1.07
C CYS A 55 1.94 -4.79 0.36
N ALA A 56 3.18 -4.55 0.77
CA ALA A 56 3.66 -4.86 2.11
C ALA A 56 2.86 -4.12 3.19
N SER A 57 2.53 -2.84 2.98
CA SER A 57 1.68 -2.07 3.91
C SER A 57 0.31 -2.73 4.13
N ALA A 58 -0.32 -3.28 3.09
CA ALA A 58 -1.63 -3.92 3.22
C ALA A 58 -1.59 -5.19 4.07
N ALA A 59 -0.44 -5.88 4.08
CA ALA A 59 -0.25 -7.13 4.79
C ALA A 59 0.30 -6.94 6.22
N LEU A 60 1.13 -5.92 6.46
CA LEU A 60 1.98 -5.84 7.66
C LEU A 60 1.74 -4.60 8.55
N LEU A 61 0.86 -3.67 8.16
CA LEU A 61 0.62 -2.43 8.92
C LEU A 61 0.35 -2.65 10.42
N PRO A 62 -0.54 -3.60 10.83
CA PRO A 62 -0.77 -3.89 12.24
C PRO A 62 0.47 -4.41 13.00
N GLU A 63 1.34 -5.16 12.32
CA GLU A 63 2.59 -5.70 12.86
C GLU A 63 3.66 -4.62 12.97
N LEU A 64 3.77 -3.75 11.96
CA LEU A 64 4.67 -2.60 11.92
C LEU A 64 4.38 -1.62 13.06
N ALA A 65 3.11 -1.38 13.37
CA ALA A 65 2.70 -0.50 14.47
C ALA A 65 3.22 -0.95 15.85
N ARG A 66 3.47 -2.27 16.02
CA ARG A 66 3.98 -2.89 17.25
C ARG A 66 5.51 -3.05 17.28
N GLN A 67 6.23 -2.65 16.23
CA GLN A 67 7.69 -2.72 16.19
C GLN A 67 8.35 -1.61 17.04
N PRO A 68 9.64 -1.77 17.39
CA PRO A 68 10.42 -0.72 18.03
C PRO A 68 10.46 0.59 17.22
N PRO A 69 10.68 1.74 17.87
CA PRO A 69 10.68 3.06 17.22
C PRO A 69 11.49 3.12 15.92
N GLU A 70 12.69 2.55 15.91
CA GLU A 70 13.61 2.59 14.77
C GLU A 70 13.03 1.91 13.52
N THR A 71 12.22 0.87 13.69
CA THR A 71 11.55 0.20 12.56
C THR A 71 10.34 1.00 12.08
N ARG A 72 9.65 1.69 12.99
CA ARG A 72 8.52 2.55 12.62
C ARG A 72 8.99 3.83 11.93
N GLU A 73 10.15 4.37 12.30
CA GLU A 73 10.80 5.48 11.60
C GLU A 73 11.15 5.08 10.16
N ALA A 74 11.82 3.94 9.96
CA ALA A 74 12.11 3.43 8.62
C ALA A 74 10.84 3.26 7.76
N TYR A 75 9.75 2.75 8.35
CA TYR A 75 8.47 2.69 7.65
C TYR A 75 7.89 4.07 7.33
N THR A 76 8.06 5.04 8.23
CA THR A 76 7.54 6.39 8.06
C THR A 76 8.20 7.07 6.87
N ASP A 77 9.53 6.97 6.76
CA ASP A 77 10.28 7.49 5.61
C ASP A 77 9.83 6.84 4.30
N HIS A 78 9.61 5.53 4.32
CA HIS A 78 9.10 4.80 3.16
C HIS A 78 7.70 5.24 2.75
N LEU A 79 6.77 5.34 3.71
CA LEU A 79 5.41 5.82 3.45
C LEU A 79 5.44 7.23 2.85
N LEU A 80 6.27 8.13 3.39
CA LEU A 80 6.44 9.48 2.84
C LEU A 80 6.96 9.45 1.40
N ALA A 81 7.86 8.53 1.05
CA ALA A 81 8.32 8.36 -0.34
C ALA A 81 7.18 7.92 -1.27
N LEU A 82 6.38 6.92 -0.87
CA LEU A 82 5.21 6.47 -1.64
C LEU A 82 4.15 7.57 -1.80
N VAL A 83 3.90 8.33 -0.74
CA VAL A 83 2.98 9.48 -0.74
C VAL A 83 3.44 10.53 -1.74
N ARG A 84 4.72 10.93 -1.70
CA ARG A 84 5.29 11.88 -2.66
C ARG A 84 5.20 11.37 -4.10
N GLN A 85 5.45 10.09 -4.32
CA GLN A 85 5.39 9.46 -5.63
C GLN A 85 3.96 9.49 -6.21
N LEU A 86 2.95 9.17 -5.41
CA LEU A 86 1.55 9.28 -5.83
C LEU A 86 1.11 10.74 -5.99
N ALA A 87 1.53 11.63 -5.09
CA ALA A 87 1.22 13.06 -5.16
C ALA A 87 1.74 13.70 -6.46
N GLN A 88 2.92 13.29 -6.95
CA GLN A 88 3.44 13.73 -8.25
C GLN A 88 2.55 13.34 -9.43
N ALA A 89 1.82 12.24 -9.32
CA ALA A 89 0.84 11.81 -10.32
C ALA A 89 -0.52 12.55 -10.20
N LEU A 90 -0.67 13.43 -9.20
CA LEU A 90 -1.88 14.20 -8.91
C LEU A 90 -1.60 15.73 -8.89
N PRO A 91 -0.93 16.31 -9.90
CA PRO A 91 -0.43 17.69 -9.85
C PRO A 91 -1.53 18.76 -9.80
N GLN A 92 -2.78 18.39 -10.09
CA GLN A 92 -3.93 19.31 -10.13
C GLN A 92 -4.69 19.37 -8.80
N ALA A 93 -4.37 18.52 -7.83
CA ALA A 93 -5.01 18.55 -6.52
C ALA A 93 -4.50 19.77 -5.72
N LYS A 94 -5.41 20.40 -4.94
CA LYS A 94 -5.05 21.50 -4.04
C LYS A 94 -4.06 21.08 -2.93
N ASP A 95 -4.19 19.85 -2.46
CA ASP A 95 -3.28 19.19 -1.51
C ASP A 95 -2.92 17.78 -2.01
N PRO A 96 -1.95 17.65 -2.93
CA PRO A 96 -1.61 16.36 -3.54
C PRO A 96 -1.15 15.31 -2.52
N GLU A 97 -0.42 15.69 -1.48
CA GLU A 97 0.02 14.76 -0.43
C GLU A 97 -1.14 14.30 0.45
N GLY A 98 -2.05 15.21 0.83
CA GLY A 98 -3.27 14.86 1.55
C GLY A 98 -4.18 13.91 0.77
N VAL A 99 -4.36 14.14 -0.53
CA VAL A 99 -5.10 13.22 -1.40
C VAL A 99 -4.39 11.87 -1.51
N ALA A 100 -3.07 11.86 -1.69
CA ALA A 100 -2.30 10.61 -1.75
C ALA A 100 -2.43 9.78 -0.46
N LEU A 101 -2.35 10.42 0.72
CA LEU A 101 -2.60 9.77 2.01
C LEU A 101 -4.00 9.17 2.10
N ALA A 102 -5.03 9.92 1.69
CA ALA A 102 -6.41 9.45 1.67
C ALA A 102 -6.61 8.26 0.73
N VAL A 103 -5.98 8.30 -0.46
CA VAL A 103 -5.99 7.19 -1.41
C VAL A 103 -5.32 5.96 -0.79
N PHE A 104 -4.12 6.08 -0.21
CA PHE A 104 -3.46 4.95 0.44
C PHE A 104 -4.32 4.36 1.56
N ALA A 105 -4.87 5.18 2.45
CA ALA A 105 -5.75 4.71 3.52
C ALA A 105 -6.95 3.92 2.96
N THR A 106 -7.58 4.44 1.90
CA THR A 106 -8.72 3.81 1.22
C THR A 106 -8.32 2.48 0.58
N LEU A 107 -7.23 2.44 -0.17
CA LEU A 107 -6.74 1.25 -0.85
C LEU A 107 -6.36 0.14 0.14
N LEU A 108 -5.61 0.49 1.19
CA LEU A 108 -5.13 -0.44 2.21
C LEU A 108 -6.30 -1.03 3.00
N GLY A 109 -7.18 -0.18 3.52
CA GLY A 109 -8.35 -0.62 4.30
C GLY A 109 -9.31 -1.47 3.47
N THR A 110 -9.59 -1.06 2.24
CA THR A 110 -10.45 -1.83 1.31
C THR A 110 -9.89 -3.24 1.09
N LEU A 111 -8.60 -3.34 0.79
CA LEU A 111 -7.98 -4.64 0.49
C LEU A 111 -7.96 -5.55 1.73
N GLN A 112 -7.68 -4.99 2.91
CA GLN A 112 -7.72 -5.72 4.17
C GLN A 112 -9.13 -6.24 4.49
N MET A 113 -10.17 -5.41 4.31
CA MET A 113 -11.56 -5.83 4.48
C MET A 113 -11.95 -6.93 3.49
N ALA A 114 -11.60 -6.77 2.20
CA ALA A 114 -11.90 -7.76 1.18
C ALA A 114 -11.25 -9.12 1.48
N ARG A 115 -10.01 -9.12 1.98
CA ARG A 115 -9.31 -10.34 2.42
C ARG A 115 -9.98 -11.00 3.62
N ALA A 116 -10.44 -10.20 4.59
CA ALA A 116 -11.08 -10.71 5.80
C ALA A 116 -12.38 -11.51 5.51
N VAL A 117 -13.07 -11.17 4.41
CA VAL A 117 -14.31 -11.85 3.98
C VAL A 117 -14.13 -12.58 2.63
N GLY A 118 -12.91 -12.99 2.30
CA GLY A 118 -12.56 -13.62 1.02
C GLY A 118 -13.42 -14.84 0.67
N GLY A 119 -13.64 -15.06 -0.64
CA GLY A 119 -14.48 -16.15 -1.15
C GLY A 119 -15.99 -15.87 -1.10
N THR A 120 -16.39 -14.64 -0.78
CA THR A 120 -17.80 -14.22 -0.74
C THR A 120 -18.07 -13.10 -1.75
N GLU A 121 -19.33 -12.93 -2.18
CA GLU A 121 -19.76 -11.80 -3.01
C GLU A 121 -19.50 -10.45 -2.33
N LEU A 122 -19.50 -10.41 -0.99
CA LEU A 122 -19.18 -9.21 -0.23
C LEU A 122 -17.71 -8.78 -0.46
N SER A 123 -16.79 -9.73 -0.58
CA SER A 123 -15.37 -9.45 -0.85
C SER A 123 -15.21 -8.70 -2.18
N ASP A 124 -15.85 -9.18 -3.24
CA ASP A 124 -15.79 -8.54 -4.56
C ASP A 124 -16.49 -7.17 -4.55
N ARG A 125 -17.60 -7.06 -3.82
CA ARG A 125 -18.29 -5.78 -3.64
C ARG A 125 -17.43 -4.75 -2.91
N ILE A 126 -16.71 -5.14 -1.86
CA ILE A 126 -15.77 -4.25 -1.15
C ILE A 126 -14.70 -3.73 -2.11
N LEU A 127 -14.09 -4.61 -2.92
CA LEU A 127 -13.11 -4.19 -3.92
C LEU A 127 -13.70 -3.20 -4.93
N SER A 128 -14.91 -3.46 -5.43
CA SER A 128 -15.59 -2.57 -6.38
C SER A 128 -15.85 -1.19 -5.78
N VAL A 129 -16.50 -1.13 -4.61
CA VAL A 129 -16.87 0.15 -3.97
C VAL A 129 -15.62 0.93 -3.54
N GLY A 130 -14.57 0.24 -3.09
CA GLY A 130 -13.31 0.91 -2.74
C GLY A 130 -12.58 1.50 -3.95
N LYS A 131 -12.70 0.91 -5.15
CA LYS A 131 -12.18 1.53 -6.38
C LYS A 131 -12.90 2.84 -6.67
N ASP A 132 -14.23 2.83 -6.59
CA ASP A 132 -15.04 4.01 -6.88
C ASP A 132 -14.72 5.13 -5.87
N ALA A 133 -14.63 4.79 -4.58
CA ALA A 133 -14.23 5.74 -3.54
C ALA A 133 -12.83 6.33 -3.79
N ALA A 134 -11.84 5.50 -4.14
CA ALA A 134 -10.48 5.97 -4.42
C ALA A 134 -10.42 6.86 -5.68
N LYS A 135 -11.23 6.57 -6.70
CA LYS A 135 -11.36 7.42 -7.89
C LYS A 135 -11.98 8.78 -7.55
N THR A 136 -13.02 8.80 -6.73
CA THR A 136 -13.63 10.06 -6.27
C THR A 136 -12.60 10.94 -5.55
N LEU A 137 -11.71 10.36 -4.73
CA LEU A 137 -10.66 11.13 -4.04
C LEU A 137 -9.71 11.85 -5.00
N ILE A 138 -9.39 11.25 -6.15
CA ILE A 138 -8.48 11.86 -7.13
C ILE A 138 -9.21 12.79 -8.13
N GLU A 139 -10.54 12.72 -8.19
CA GLU A 139 -11.39 13.57 -9.02
C GLU A 139 -11.84 14.85 -8.30
N GLN A 140 -11.87 14.85 -6.97
CA GLN A 140 -12.17 16.03 -6.15
C GLN A 140 -11.02 17.03 -6.24
N ARG A 141 -11.10 17.90 -7.27
CA ARG A 141 -10.17 18.99 -7.58
C ARG A 141 -10.37 20.20 -6.66
#